data_AF-A0A543F0H6-F1
#
_entry.id   AF-A0A543F0H6-F1
#
_cell.length_a   1.000
_cell.length_b   1.000
_cell.length_c   1.000
_cell.angle_alpha   90.00
_cell.angle_beta   90.00
_cell.angle_gamma   90.00
#
_symmetry.space_group_name_H-M   'P 1'
#
loop_
_entity.id
_entity.type
_entity.pdbx_description
1 polymer ?
#
loop_
_entity_poly.entity_id
_entity_poly.type
_entity_poly.pdbx_seq_one_letter_code
_entity_poly.pdbx_strand_id
1 'polypeptide(L)'
;MATQPAPGWYDDGTGKQRWWDGTHWTDQYIDLRETDIELRSDAGTVGAGHAQAGWYDDQRGRTRWWDGRQWTHDVRYSGEQQGFAGIVIDGRWIHLGDLSQPVSEVTAGVATGDALLRDPAFTRTASERRLFGAAGPITPRTLNRAIVRTLPHLVISGTAQVWAVPFSPGHETAAERFAMWVRSSADHYRYR
;
A
#
# COMPACT_ATOMS: atom_id res chain seq x y z
N MET A 1 -34.83 0.44 15.61
CA MET A 1 -34.94 -0.41 14.41
C MET A 1 -33.60 -0.36 13.71
N ALA A 2 -32.94 -1.50 13.49
CA ALA A 2 -31.66 -1.53 12.80
C ALA A 2 -31.92 -1.36 11.30
N THR A 3 -31.44 -0.26 10.72
CA THR A 3 -31.48 -0.02 9.27
C THR A 3 -30.62 -1.10 8.63
N GLN A 4 -31.21 -1.93 7.76
CA GLN A 4 -30.42 -2.90 7.01
C GLN A 4 -29.40 -2.16 6.12
N PRO A 5 -28.20 -2.73 5.93
CA PRO A 5 -27.21 -2.16 5.03
C PRO A 5 -27.78 -2.04 3.62
N ALA A 6 -27.42 -0.96 2.92
CA ALA A 6 -27.73 -0.83 1.50
C ALA A 6 -27.00 -1.93 0.70
N PRO A 7 -27.49 -2.32 -0.50
CA PRO A 7 -26.75 -3.24 -1.35
C PRO A 7 -25.31 -2.75 -1.57
N GLY A 8 -24.32 -3.62 -1.33
CA GLY A 8 -22.92 -3.20 -1.23
C GLY A 8 -21.96 -4.35 -0.93
N TRP A 9 -20.68 -4.10 -1.16
CA TRP A 9 -19.60 -4.97 -0.72
C TRP A 9 -19.25 -4.64 0.72
N TYR A 10 -19.16 -5.65 1.56
CA TYR A 10 -18.81 -5.50 2.97
C TYR A 10 -17.74 -6.51 3.36
N ASP A 11 -16.93 -6.14 4.34
CA ASP A 11 -15.93 -7.03 4.91
C ASP A 11 -16.59 -8.26 5.55
N ASP A 12 -16.14 -9.45 5.19
CA ASP A 12 -16.57 -10.70 5.81
C ASP A 12 -15.71 -11.09 7.04
N GLY A 13 -14.69 -10.28 7.35
CA GLY A 13 -13.78 -10.48 8.48
C GLY A 13 -12.67 -11.49 8.20
N THR A 14 -12.63 -12.08 7.00
CA THR A 14 -11.64 -13.06 6.58
C THR A 14 -10.65 -12.50 5.56
N GLY A 15 -10.65 -11.18 5.34
CA GLY A 15 -9.85 -10.50 4.31
C GLY A 15 -10.46 -10.59 2.90
N LYS A 16 -11.74 -10.94 2.83
CA LYS A 16 -12.56 -10.91 1.62
C LYS A 16 -13.69 -9.91 1.84
N GLN A 17 -14.16 -9.29 0.76
CA GLN A 17 -15.42 -8.58 0.75
C GLN A 17 -16.50 -9.48 0.18
N ARG A 18 -17.66 -9.59 0.82
CA ARG A 18 -18.82 -10.33 0.34
C ARG A 18 -19.92 -9.37 -0.07
N TRP A 19 -20.64 -9.68 -1.15
CA TRP A 19 -21.70 -8.80 -1.64
C TRP A 19 -22.99 -9.05 -0.86
N TRP A 20 -23.54 -7.97 -0.29
CA TRP A 20 -24.90 -7.88 0.23
C TRP A 20 -25.81 -7.30 -0.84
N ASP A 21 -26.89 -8.00 -1.19
CA ASP A 21 -27.80 -7.55 -2.25
C ASP A 21 -28.93 -6.63 -1.76
N GLY A 22 -28.92 -6.26 -0.47
CA GLY A 22 -30.01 -5.54 0.19
C GLY A 22 -30.90 -6.44 1.06
N THR A 23 -30.85 -7.76 0.85
CA THR A 23 -31.73 -8.73 1.52
C THR A 23 -30.97 -9.91 2.11
N HIS A 24 -29.89 -10.38 1.47
CA HIS A 24 -29.04 -11.47 1.92
C HIS A 24 -27.58 -11.32 1.44
N TRP A 25 -26.67 -12.01 2.11
CA TRP A 25 -25.29 -12.16 1.65
C TRP A 25 -25.27 -13.16 0.48
N THR A 26 -24.70 -12.74 -0.65
CA THR A 26 -24.53 -13.61 -1.81
C THR A 26 -23.23 -14.39 -1.72
N ASP A 27 -23.06 -15.47 -2.49
CA ASP A 27 -21.80 -16.24 -2.54
C ASP A 27 -20.67 -15.54 -3.31
N GLN A 28 -20.91 -14.31 -3.77
CA GLN A 28 -19.87 -13.52 -4.41
C GLN A 28 -18.94 -12.92 -3.36
N TYR A 29 -17.65 -13.17 -3.51
CA TYR A 29 -16.62 -12.53 -2.71
C TYR A 29 -15.48 -11.99 -3.57
N ILE A 30 -14.87 -10.88 -3.12
CA ILE A 30 -13.63 -10.34 -3.63
C ILE A 30 -12.56 -10.61 -2.58
N ASP A 31 -11.49 -11.30 -2.96
CA ASP A 31 -10.37 -11.55 -2.06
C ASP A 31 -9.29 -10.48 -2.26
N LEU A 32 -9.02 -9.72 -1.18
CA LEU A 32 -8.17 -8.55 -1.19
C LEU A 32 -6.69 -8.87 -0.93
N ARG A 33 -6.34 -10.16 -0.83
CA ARG A 33 -4.99 -10.63 -0.45
C ARG A 33 -4.09 -10.97 -1.63
N GLU A 34 -4.66 -11.35 -2.76
CA GLU A 34 -3.90 -11.75 -3.95
C GLU A 34 -3.87 -10.63 -5.00
N THR A 35 -2.76 -10.57 -5.74
CA THR A 35 -2.54 -9.58 -6.81
C THR A 35 -3.28 -9.91 -8.10
N ASP A 36 -3.64 -11.20 -8.30
CA ASP A 36 -4.40 -11.74 -9.44
C ASP A 36 -5.58 -12.56 -8.88
N ILE A 37 -6.82 -12.07 -8.97
CA ILE A 37 -8.01 -12.92 -8.70
C ILE A 37 -9.17 -12.59 -9.62
N GLU A 38 -9.58 -13.63 -10.35
CA GLU A 38 -10.87 -13.79 -11.03
C GLU A 38 -12.03 -13.90 -10.01
N LEU A 39 -13.17 -13.28 -10.31
CA LEU A 39 -14.42 -13.47 -9.57
C LEU A 39 -14.76 -14.98 -9.45
N ARG A 40 -14.58 -15.56 -8.27
CA ARG A 40 -14.96 -16.95 -8.01
C ARG A 40 -16.36 -17.01 -7.42
N SER A 41 -17.22 -17.82 -8.02
CA SER A 41 -18.53 -18.18 -7.50
C SER A 41 -18.52 -19.69 -7.26
N ASP A 42 -18.71 -20.11 -6.01
CA ASP A 42 -18.81 -21.53 -5.69
C ASP A 42 -20.20 -22.03 -6.10
N ALA A 43 -20.28 -22.47 -7.36
CA ALA A 43 -21.35 -23.25 -8.01
C ALA A 43 -22.69 -22.56 -8.35
N GLY A 44 -23.02 -22.60 -9.66
CA GLY A 44 -24.36 -22.97 -10.13
C GLY A 44 -25.39 -21.87 -10.30
N THR A 45 -25.26 -21.08 -11.38
CA THR A 45 -26.33 -20.40 -12.15
C THR A 45 -27.64 -20.06 -11.44
N VAL A 46 -27.78 -18.86 -10.88
CA VAL A 46 -28.94 -17.97 -11.11
C VAL A 46 -28.60 -16.51 -10.74
N GLY A 47 -28.84 -15.55 -11.65
CA GLY A 47 -28.94 -14.12 -11.33
C GLY A 47 -27.62 -13.33 -11.25
N ALA A 48 -26.89 -13.22 -12.36
CA ALA A 48 -25.66 -12.43 -12.46
C ALA A 48 -25.90 -10.92 -12.28
N GLY A 49 -25.70 -10.41 -11.06
CA GLY A 49 -25.15 -9.08 -10.85
C GLY A 49 -23.64 -9.21 -10.83
N HIS A 50 -22.97 -9.04 -11.98
CA HIS A 50 -21.51 -8.90 -11.98
C HIS A 50 -21.15 -7.66 -11.14
N ALA A 51 -20.12 -7.75 -10.30
CA ALA A 51 -19.55 -6.59 -9.62
C ALA A 51 -19.37 -5.46 -10.64
N GLN A 52 -20.11 -4.36 -10.49
CA GLN A 52 -20.10 -3.27 -11.47
C GLN A 52 -18.73 -2.62 -11.52
N ALA A 53 -18.33 -2.09 -12.67
CA ALA A 53 -17.09 -1.32 -12.73
C ALA A 53 -17.18 -0.12 -11.77
N GLY A 54 -16.16 0.10 -10.94
CA GLY A 54 -16.27 1.03 -9.82
C GLY A 54 -15.00 1.17 -8.97
N TRP A 55 -14.99 2.20 -8.12
CA TRP A 55 -13.98 2.39 -7.08
C TRP A 55 -14.42 1.66 -5.82
N TYR A 56 -13.54 0.83 -5.28
CA TYR A 56 -13.84 -0.03 -4.14
C TYR A 56 -12.67 -0.02 -3.15
N ASP A 57 -12.99 0.03 -1.87
CA ASP A 57 -12.01 0.01 -0.78
C ASP A 57 -11.28 -1.34 -0.74
N ASP A 58 -9.95 -1.32 -0.78
CA ASP A 58 -9.12 -2.54 -0.70
C ASP A 58 -8.73 -2.91 0.75
N GLN A 59 -9.34 -2.23 1.73
CA GLN A 59 -9.10 -2.31 3.17
C GLN A 59 -7.68 -1.92 3.61
N ARG A 60 -6.90 -1.32 2.71
CA ARG A 60 -5.56 -0.81 2.99
C ARG A 60 -5.53 0.71 3.02
N GLY A 61 -6.65 1.39 3.25
CA GLY A 61 -6.68 2.85 3.18
C GLY A 61 -6.48 3.34 1.74
N ARG A 62 -7.05 2.64 0.78
CA ARG A 62 -7.14 3.10 -0.61
C ARG A 62 -8.33 2.43 -1.28
N THR A 63 -8.86 3.11 -2.27
CA THR A 63 -9.80 2.52 -3.23
C THR A 63 -9.06 2.15 -4.49
N ARG A 64 -9.30 0.96 -5.02
CA ARG A 64 -8.79 0.51 -6.31
C ARG A 64 -9.94 0.51 -7.31
N TRP A 65 -9.65 0.61 -8.60
CA TRP A 65 -10.67 0.54 -9.64
C TRP A 65 -10.85 -0.89 -10.15
N TRP A 66 -12.07 -1.39 -10.08
CA TRP A 66 -12.53 -2.64 -10.70
C TRP A 66 -13.16 -2.32 -12.04
N ASP A 67 -12.77 -3.00 -13.12
CA ASP A 67 -13.29 -2.75 -14.48
C ASP A 67 -14.53 -3.59 -14.83
N GLY A 68 -15.05 -4.38 -13.90
CA GLY A 68 -16.11 -5.36 -14.12
C GLY A 68 -15.61 -6.80 -14.27
N ARG A 69 -14.29 -7.00 -14.42
CA ARG A 69 -13.66 -8.32 -14.59
C ARG A 69 -12.40 -8.51 -13.74
N GLN A 70 -11.62 -7.45 -13.56
CA GLN A 70 -10.37 -7.45 -12.80
C GLN A 70 -10.10 -6.09 -12.15
N TRP A 71 -9.23 -6.10 -11.15
CA TRP A 71 -8.68 -4.88 -10.57
C TRP A 71 -7.61 -4.28 -11.48
N THR A 72 -7.77 -3.02 -11.85
CA THR A 72 -6.76 -2.29 -12.62
C THR A 72 -5.62 -1.80 -11.73
N HIS A 73 -4.61 -1.14 -12.30
CA HIS A 73 -3.58 -0.43 -11.53
C HIS A 73 -4.03 0.95 -11.05
N ASP A 74 -5.28 1.35 -11.35
CA ASP A 74 -5.80 2.65 -10.92
C ASP A 74 -6.16 2.60 -9.43
N VAL A 75 -5.54 3.49 -8.66
CA VAL A 75 -5.64 3.58 -7.20
C VAL A 75 -5.93 5.01 -6.78
N ARG A 76 -6.83 5.18 -5.81
CA ARG A 76 -7.14 6.44 -5.13
C ARG A 76 -6.96 6.27 -3.64
N TYR A 77 -6.23 7.17 -3.01
CA TYR A 77 -6.05 7.23 -1.56
C TYR A 77 -7.13 8.14 -0.96
N SER A 78 -7.56 7.89 0.28
CA SER A 78 -8.56 8.71 0.96
C SER A 78 -8.02 10.13 1.27
N GLY A 79 -8.94 11.06 1.52
CA GLY A 79 -8.77 12.51 1.35
C GLY A 79 -7.80 13.24 2.29
N GLU A 80 -7.15 12.59 3.25
CA GLU A 80 -6.07 13.17 4.08
C GLU A 80 -4.68 12.92 3.47
N GLN A 81 -4.61 12.99 2.14
CA GLN A 81 -3.43 12.68 1.36
C GLN A 81 -2.26 13.62 1.71
N GLN A 82 -1.20 13.04 2.25
CA GLN A 82 0.10 13.69 2.27
C GLN A 82 1.15 12.71 1.76
N GLY A 83 1.93 13.18 0.79
CA GLY A 83 2.85 12.34 0.04
C GLY A 83 4.11 13.08 -0.39
N PHE A 84 5.17 12.30 -0.57
CA PHE A 84 6.46 12.78 -1.05
C PHE A 84 7.15 11.69 -1.84
N ALA A 85 7.71 12.05 -3.01
CA ALA A 85 8.41 11.11 -3.90
C ALA A 85 7.60 9.84 -4.24
N GLY A 86 6.29 9.96 -4.43
CA GLY A 86 5.41 8.82 -4.74
C GLY A 86 5.07 7.92 -3.54
N ILE A 87 5.57 8.23 -2.34
CA ILE A 87 5.13 7.63 -1.09
C ILE A 87 3.94 8.43 -0.57
N VAL A 88 2.87 7.74 -0.20
CA VAL A 88 1.63 8.36 0.31
C VAL A 88 1.28 7.69 1.64
N ILE A 89 0.89 8.47 2.64
CA ILE A 89 0.25 7.94 3.85
C ILE A 89 -1.24 8.24 3.77
N ASP A 90 -2.03 7.24 4.13
CA ASP A 90 -3.46 7.37 4.34
C ASP A 90 -3.88 6.63 5.62
N GLY A 91 -4.14 7.39 6.68
CA GLY A 91 -4.50 6.86 7.98
C GLY A 91 -3.49 5.83 8.50
N ARG A 92 -3.94 4.59 8.68
CA ARG A 92 -3.14 3.47 9.23
C ARG A 92 -2.14 2.87 8.23
N TRP A 93 -2.13 3.32 6.98
CA TRP A 93 -1.38 2.72 5.89
C TRP A 93 -0.45 3.70 5.20
N ILE A 94 0.69 3.18 4.73
CA ILE A 94 1.63 3.90 3.88
C ILE A 94 1.82 3.10 2.60
N HIS A 95 2.01 3.81 1.50
CA HIS A 95 1.94 3.29 0.13
C HIS A 95 3.14 3.70 -0.71
N LEU A 96 3.51 2.83 -1.65
CA LEU A 96 4.41 3.13 -2.76
C LEU A 96 3.87 2.43 -4.01
N GLY A 97 3.16 3.18 -4.85
CA GLY A 97 2.37 2.58 -5.95
C GLY A 97 1.41 1.52 -5.42
N ASP A 98 1.49 0.30 -5.97
CA ASP A 98 0.62 -0.82 -5.55
C ASP A 98 1.03 -1.45 -4.21
N LEU A 99 2.19 -1.09 -3.66
CA LEU A 99 2.68 -1.62 -2.38
C LEU A 99 2.03 -0.88 -1.20
N SER A 100 1.82 -1.60 -0.10
CA SER A 100 1.28 -1.03 1.14
C SER A 100 1.85 -1.75 2.34
N GLN A 101 1.99 -1.03 3.46
CA GLN A 101 2.34 -1.60 4.76
C GLN A 101 1.75 -0.76 5.90
N PRO A 102 1.54 -1.35 7.09
CA PRO A 102 1.00 -0.62 8.23
C PRO A 102 1.95 0.49 8.70
N VAL A 103 1.42 1.69 8.91
CA VAL A 103 2.19 2.85 9.40
C VAL A 103 2.76 2.60 10.79
N SER A 104 2.06 1.87 11.66
CA SER A 104 2.52 1.55 13.03
C SER A 104 3.84 0.78 13.09
N GLU A 105 4.22 0.14 11.98
CA GLU A 105 5.37 -0.76 11.89
C GLU A 105 6.56 -0.17 11.13
N VAL A 106 6.45 1.07 10.64
CA VAL A 106 7.52 1.69 9.85
C VAL A 106 8.36 2.67 10.67
N THR A 107 9.63 2.77 10.27
CA THR A 107 10.48 3.93 10.54
C THR A 107 10.75 4.66 9.22
N ALA A 108 11.07 5.95 9.31
CA ALA A 108 11.39 6.77 8.15
C ALA A 108 12.65 7.59 8.38
N GLY A 109 13.41 7.88 7.32
CA GLY A 109 14.59 8.73 7.36
C GLY A 109 15.02 9.19 5.97
N VAL A 110 15.92 10.17 5.94
CA VAL A 110 16.51 10.70 4.70
C VAL A 110 18.01 10.47 4.73
N ALA A 111 18.58 10.01 3.63
CA ALA A 111 20.01 9.80 3.49
C ALA A 111 20.46 9.91 2.03
N THR A 112 21.73 10.22 1.80
CA THR A 112 22.30 10.13 0.45
C THR A 112 22.48 8.67 0.05
N GLY A 113 22.43 8.38 -1.25
CA GLY A 113 22.66 7.02 -1.75
C GLY A 113 24.02 6.46 -1.32
N ASP A 114 25.07 7.29 -1.27
CA ASP A 114 26.38 6.86 -0.78
C ASP A 114 26.37 6.49 0.71
N ALA A 115 25.68 7.28 1.54
CA ALA A 115 25.53 6.98 2.97
C ALA A 115 24.76 5.67 3.19
N LEU A 116 23.67 5.45 2.45
CA LEU A 116 22.87 4.22 2.54
C LEU A 116 23.70 2.98 2.17
N LEU A 117 24.45 3.03 1.07
CA LEU A 117 25.25 1.89 0.63
C LEU A 117 26.44 1.59 1.55
N ARG A 118 26.88 2.55 2.36
CA ARG A 118 27.91 2.36 3.39
C ARG A 118 27.35 1.91 4.73
N ASP A 119 26.05 2.05 4.97
CA ASP A 119 25.41 1.65 6.22
C ASP A 119 25.21 0.12 6.27
N PRO A 120 25.89 -0.59 7.18
CA PRO A 120 25.72 -2.03 7.36
C PRO A 120 24.29 -2.41 7.80
N ALA A 121 23.58 -1.53 8.53
CA ALA A 121 22.23 -1.79 8.97
C ALA A 121 21.25 -1.74 7.80
N PHE A 122 21.36 -0.72 6.93
CA PHE A 122 20.58 -0.64 5.70
C PHE A 122 20.84 -1.83 4.78
N THR A 123 22.10 -2.14 4.48
CA THR A 123 22.45 -3.23 3.55
C THR A 123 22.02 -4.61 4.06
N ARG A 124 22.10 -4.86 5.38
CA ARG A 124 21.53 -6.05 6.02
C ARG A 124 20.02 -6.10 5.84
N THR A 125 19.32 -5.02 6.23
CA THR A 125 17.86 -4.94 6.15
C THR A 125 17.36 -5.11 4.71
N ALA A 126 18.05 -4.52 3.73
CA ALA A 126 17.78 -4.66 2.31
C ALA A 126 18.00 -6.08 1.76
N SER A 127 18.80 -6.90 2.46
CA SER A 127 19.06 -8.29 2.10
C SER A 127 18.08 -9.25 2.78
N GLU A 128 17.64 -8.93 4.00
CA GLU A 128 16.69 -9.73 4.80
C GLU A 128 15.23 -9.46 4.43
N ARG A 129 14.92 -8.25 3.94
CA ARG A 129 13.57 -7.79 3.60
C ARG A 129 13.47 -7.49 2.11
N ARG A 130 12.24 -7.40 1.60
CA ARG A 130 12.00 -7.01 0.20
C ARG A 130 12.25 -5.50 0.07
N LEU A 131 13.33 -5.13 -0.63
CA LEU A 131 13.62 -3.73 -0.94
C LEU A 131 12.93 -3.31 -2.24
N PHE A 132 12.37 -2.11 -2.25
CA PHE A 132 11.77 -1.49 -3.43
C PHE A 132 12.29 -0.05 -3.61
N GLY A 133 12.43 0.37 -4.86
CA GLY A 133 12.60 1.78 -5.22
C GLY A 133 11.44 2.25 -6.09
N ALA A 134 11.54 3.47 -6.62
CA ALA A 134 10.52 4.05 -7.51
C ALA A 134 10.19 3.15 -8.71
N ALA A 135 11.20 2.43 -9.23
CA ALA A 135 11.09 1.57 -10.41
C ALA A 135 10.71 0.11 -10.08
N GLY A 136 10.38 -0.21 -8.81
CA GLY A 136 10.00 -1.55 -8.37
C GLY A 136 11.08 -2.26 -7.55
N PRO A 137 11.10 -3.60 -7.54
CA PRO A 137 11.90 -4.39 -6.60
C PRO A 137 13.41 -4.23 -6.85
N ILE A 138 14.16 -4.09 -5.77
CA ILE A 138 15.62 -4.03 -5.74
C ILE A 138 16.12 -5.30 -5.06
N THR A 139 17.04 -6.00 -5.72
CA THR A 139 17.68 -7.22 -5.20
C THR A 139 19.09 -6.89 -4.72
N PRO A 140 19.72 -7.73 -3.89
CA PRO A 140 21.13 -7.55 -3.53
C PRO A 140 22.05 -7.40 -4.75
N ARG A 141 21.75 -8.09 -5.86
CA ARG A 141 22.52 -8.00 -7.11
C ARG A 141 22.34 -6.65 -7.82
N THR A 142 21.17 -6.02 -7.70
CA THR A 142 20.85 -4.75 -8.37
C THR A 142 21.01 -3.54 -7.47
N LEU A 143 21.23 -3.71 -6.17
CA LEU A 143 21.27 -2.66 -5.15
C LEU A 143 22.19 -1.48 -5.51
N ASN A 144 23.45 -1.76 -5.85
CA ASN A 144 24.42 -0.71 -6.20
C ASN A 144 24.06 0.07 -7.47
N ARG A 145 23.28 -0.53 -8.38
CA ARG A 145 22.79 0.13 -9.59
C ARG A 145 21.51 0.93 -9.32
N ALA A 146 20.63 0.39 -8.48
CA ALA A 146 19.32 0.97 -8.19
C ALA A 146 19.41 2.19 -7.26
N ILE A 147 20.37 2.22 -6.33
CA ILE A 147 20.59 3.34 -5.43
C ILE A 147 21.63 4.29 -6.03
N VAL A 148 21.18 5.46 -6.48
CA VAL A 148 22.05 6.47 -7.10
C VAL A 148 22.83 7.20 -6.00
N ARG A 149 24.14 6.94 -5.91
CA ARG A 149 25.01 7.43 -4.82
C ARG A 149 24.93 8.94 -4.57
N THR A 150 24.79 9.72 -5.63
CA THR A 150 24.80 11.19 -5.60
C THR A 150 23.45 11.81 -5.25
N LEU A 151 22.36 11.03 -5.24
CA LEU A 151 21.03 11.55 -4.95
C LEU A 151 20.63 11.30 -3.50
N PRO A 152 19.89 12.24 -2.88
CA PRO A 152 19.22 11.97 -1.63
C PRO A 152 18.04 11.02 -1.85
N HIS A 153 17.79 10.18 -0.84
CA HIS A 153 16.74 9.17 -0.84
C HIS A 153 15.90 9.31 0.43
N LEU A 154 14.60 9.16 0.27
CA LEU A 154 13.68 8.93 1.37
C LEU A 154 13.60 7.41 1.59
N VAL A 155 13.84 6.98 2.83
CA VAL A 155 13.83 5.57 3.21
C VAL A 155 12.70 5.30 4.21
N ILE A 156 11.86 4.32 3.90
CA ILE A 156 10.82 3.79 4.78
C ILE A 156 11.16 2.33 5.08
N SER A 157 11.34 1.98 6.35
CA SER A 157 11.68 0.61 6.75
C SER A 157 10.55 0.03 7.60
N GLY A 158 9.79 -0.91 7.03
CA GLY A 158 8.81 -1.73 7.74
C GLY A 158 9.33 -3.12 8.04
N THR A 159 8.49 -3.94 8.67
CA THR A 159 8.80 -5.32 9.10
C THR A 159 9.05 -6.27 7.93
N ALA A 160 8.27 -6.15 6.85
CA ALA A 160 8.37 -7.02 5.67
C ALA A 160 9.07 -6.37 4.47
N GLN A 161 9.05 -5.04 4.38
CA GLN A 161 9.50 -4.29 3.21
C GLN A 161 10.33 -3.08 3.60
N VAL A 162 11.28 -2.73 2.75
CA VAL A 162 12.01 -1.45 2.82
C VAL A 162 11.81 -0.74 1.51
N TRP A 163 11.58 0.57 1.55
CA TRP A 163 11.48 1.41 0.38
C TRP A 163 12.59 2.45 0.41
N ALA A 164 13.30 2.63 -0.70
CA ALA A 164 14.32 3.65 -0.86
C ALA A 164 14.07 4.39 -2.17
N VAL A 165 13.56 5.62 -2.06
CA VAL A 165 13.09 6.38 -3.21
C VAL A 165 13.94 7.64 -3.40
N PRO A 166 14.62 7.81 -4.56
CA PRO A 166 15.39 9.00 -4.81
C PRO A 166 14.47 10.22 -4.96
N PHE A 167 14.96 11.39 -4.58
CA PHE A 167 14.31 12.66 -4.86
C PHE A 167 15.33 13.70 -5.31
N SER A 168 14.84 14.77 -5.95
CA SER A 168 15.70 15.82 -6.48
C SER A 168 16.38 16.61 -5.35
N PRO A 169 17.69 16.88 -5.44
CA PRO A 169 18.38 17.78 -4.51
C PRO A 169 17.65 19.12 -4.38
N GLY A 170 17.71 19.73 -3.20
CA GLY A 170 16.97 20.95 -2.86
C GLY A 170 15.59 20.71 -2.22
N HIS A 171 15.15 19.45 -2.10
CA HIS A 171 13.91 19.07 -1.42
C HIS A 171 14.15 18.40 -0.05
N GLU A 172 15.36 18.50 0.51
CA GLU A 172 15.76 17.81 1.74
C GLU A 172 14.89 18.23 2.92
N THR A 173 14.59 19.52 3.07
CA THR A 173 13.71 20.02 4.14
C THR A 173 12.28 19.51 4.00
N ALA A 174 11.79 19.30 2.77
CA ALA A 174 10.47 18.71 2.55
C ALA A 174 10.47 17.21 2.87
N ALA A 175 11.51 16.50 2.45
CA ALA A 175 11.71 15.08 2.72
C ALA A 175 11.83 14.80 4.24
N GLU A 176 12.59 15.62 4.97
CA GLU A 176 12.74 15.49 6.43
C GLU A 176 11.43 15.77 7.17
N ARG A 177 10.68 16.79 6.74
CA ARG A 177 9.33 17.05 7.28
C ARG A 177 8.39 15.87 7.03
N PHE A 178 8.42 15.30 5.83
CA PHE A 178 7.64 14.11 5.52
C PHE A 178 8.06 12.91 6.37
N ALA A 179 9.37 12.65 6.52
CA ALA A 179 9.88 11.57 7.36
C ALA A 179 9.53 11.75 8.85
N MET A 180 9.58 12.98 9.37
CA MET A 180 9.10 13.31 10.72
C MET A 180 7.61 13.01 10.87
N TRP A 181 6.80 13.38 9.88
CA TRP A 181 5.38 13.10 9.90
C TRP A 181 5.08 11.60 9.86
N VAL A 182 5.77 10.82 9.02
CA VAL A 182 5.65 9.34 8.99
C VAL A 182 5.95 8.76 10.38
N ARG A 183 7.03 9.20 11.04
CA ARG A 183 7.38 8.74 12.39
C ARG A 183 6.30 9.10 13.42
N SER A 184 5.81 10.34 13.39
CA SER A 184 4.71 10.77 14.26
C SER A 184 3.44 9.95 14.07
N SER A 185 3.09 9.64 12.81
CA SER A 185 1.96 8.78 12.49
C SER A 185 2.19 7.34 12.95
N ALA A 186 3.39 6.80 12.76
CA ALA A 186 3.77 5.46 13.23
C ALA A 186 3.61 5.35 14.76
N ASP A 187 4.08 6.35 15.50
CA ASP A 187 3.93 6.39 16.95
C ASP A 187 2.46 6.52 17.36
N HIS A 188 1.68 7.37 16.68
CA HIS A 188 0.24 7.50 16.95
C HIS A 188 -0.50 6.17 16.82
N TYR A 189 -0.27 5.44 15.73
CA TYR A 189 -0.96 4.17 15.47
C TYR A 189 -0.38 2.97 16.23
N ARG A 190 0.82 3.08 16.78
CA ARG A 190 1.40 2.02 17.63
C ARG A 190 0.73 1.93 19.00
N TYR A 191 0.19 3.04 19.51
CA TYR A 191 -0.40 3.15 20.85
C TYR A 191 -1.93 3.36 20.85
N ARG A 192 -2.60 3.05 19.75
CA ARG A 192 -4.06 3.16 19.53
C ARG A 192 -4.67 1.80 19.23
#